data_AF-A0A8X6GXZ3-F1
#
_entry.id   AF-A0A8X6GXZ3-F1
#
_cell.length_a   1.000
_cell.length_b   1.000
_cell.length_c   1.000
_cell.angle_alpha   90.00
_cell.angle_beta   90.00
_cell.angle_gamma   90.00
#
_symmetry.space_group_name_H-M   'P 1'
#
loop_
_entity.id
_entity.type
_entity.pdbx_description
1 polymer ?
#
loop_
_entity_poly.entity_id
_entity_poly.type
_entity_poly.pdbx_seq_one_letter_code
_entity_poly.pdbx_strand_id
1 'polypeptide(L)'
;STCQRKGQVCGHDGREYSSECAALAEKMSIDYRGPCIRRRPTGDDKTGCSSITCQPLPSENCKGIVPPNSCCPICGVAIKLVYSQRMLDQVVEAIQSMEPATISKVAQKLQEHIKTAECDVSTYLDEDFTIVALIFPNIPRPSSLQIEACYQEAMKLQSLVEQRSPTLVTEIPLSALTGSYLVQPMSNSKSSGSVKFIDTFLQIMIVLVVMRTLMAGNIT
;
A
#
# COMPACT_ATOMS: atom_id res chain seq x y z
N SER A 1 3.50 -7.72 -22.00
CA SER A 1 4.39 -8.05 -20.88
C SER A 1 5.11 -9.36 -21.17
N THR A 2 6.40 -9.47 -20.84
CA THR A 2 7.19 -10.70 -20.97
C THR A 2 7.38 -11.26 -19.57
N CYS A 3 6.66 -12.32 -19.22
CA CYS A 3 6.72 -12.95 -17.89
C CYS A 3 7.63 -14.20 -17.90
N GLN A 4 8.22 -14.57 -16.76
CA GLN A 4 8.99 -15.80 -16.65
C GLN A 4 8.07 -17.02 -16.50
N ARG A 5 8.19 -18.01 -17.40
CA ARG A 5 7.37 -19.25 -17.42
C ARG A 5 7.86 -20.35 -16.49
N LYS A 6 9.04 -20.21 -15.91
CA LYS A 6 9.67 -21.19 -15.00
C LYS A 6 10.22 -20.46 -13.78
N GLY A 7 10.27 -21.17 -12.65
CA GLY A 7 10.75 -20.63 -11.38
C GLY A 7 9.58 -20.19 -10.52
N GLN A 8 9.48 -20.82 -9.36
CA GLN A 8 8.42 -20.60 -8.37
C GLN A 8 8.46 -19.17 -7.84
N VAL A 9 7.31 -18.62 -7.50
CA VAL A 9 7.16 -17.28 -6.93
C VAL A 9 6.15 -17.28 -5.79
N CYS A 10 6.32 -16.36 -4.85
CA CYS A 10 5.32 -16.07 -3.83
C CYS A 10 4.52 -14.82 -4.22
N GLY A 11 3.20 -14.96 -4.30
CA GLY A 11 2.27 -13.86 -4.54
C GLY A 11 2.06 -13.00 -3.29
N HIS A 12 1.55 -11.79 -3.49
CA HIS A 12 1.17 -10.91 -2.36
C HIS A 12 -0.01 -11.45 -1.54
N ASP A 13 -0.79 -12.37 -2.11
CA ASP A 13 -1.81 -13.14 -1.42
C ASP A 13 -1.24 -14.26 -0.52
N GLY A 14 0.09 -14.39 -0.44
CA GLY A 14 0.75 -15.46 0.30
C GLY A 14 0.62 -16.84 -0.34
N ARG A 15 0.09 -16.93 -1.56
CA ARG A 15 0.01 -18.19 -2.32
C ARG A 15 1.26 -18.38 -3.16
N GLU A 16 1.62 -19.64 -3.30
CA GLU A 16 2.72 -20.06 -4.12
C GLU A 16 2.25 -20.35 -5.55
N TYR A 17 3.00 -19.85 -6.52
CA TYR A 17 2.73 -20.04 -7.95
C TYR A 17 3.91 -20.73 -8.64
N SER A 18 3.60 -21.60 -9.60
CA SER A 18 4.60 -22.37 -10.36
C SER A 18 5.50 -21.48 -11.23
N SER A 19 5.05 -20.28 -11.57
CA SER A 19 5.79 -19.29 -12.34
C SER A 19 5.22 -17.89 -12.20
N GLU A 20 6.00 -16.88 -12.59
CA GLU A 20 5.52 -15.49 -12.71
C GLU A 20 4.36 -15.37 -13.68
N CYS A 21 4.40 -16.08 -14.82
CA CYS A 21 3.26 -16.11 -15.74
C CYS A 21 1.99 -16.73 -15.12
N ALA A 22 2.13 -17.74 -14.25
CA ALA A 22 0.99 -18.35 -13.57
C ALA A 22 0.34 -17.38 -12.57
N ALA A 23 1.15 -16.64 -11.80
CA ALA A 23 0.64 -15.60 -10.91
C ALA A 23 -0.09 -14.49 -11.69
N LEU A 24 0.52 -13.99 -12.78
CA LEU A 24 -0.07 -12.94 -13.61
C LEU A 24 -1.35 -13.38 -14.34
N ALA A 25 -1.46 -14.66 -14.68
CA ALA A 25 -2.69 -15.22 -15.26
C ALA A 25 -3.87 -15.16 -14.25
N GLU A 26 -3.58 -15.26 -12.95
CA GLU A 26 -4.54 -15.03 -11.86
C GLU A 26 -4.60 -13.56 -11.41
N LYS A 27 -4.02 -12.62 -12.17
CA LYS A 27 -3.93 -11.19 -11.82
C LYS A 27 -3.23 -10.91 -10.49
N MET A 28 -2.36 -11.82 -10.06
CA MET A 28 -1.61 -11.70 -8.81
C MET A 28 -0.23 -11.08 -9.05
N SER A 29 0.08 -10.06 -8.26
CA SER A 29 1.41 -9.46 -8.18
C SER A 29 2.36 -10.30 -7.32
N ILE A 30 3.64 -10.31 -7.69
CA ILE A 30 4.68 -11.12 -7.03
C ILE A 30 5.33 -10.33 -5.92
N ASP A 31 5.40 -10.91 -4.72
CA ASP A 31 6.17 -10.37 -3.59
C ASP A 31 7.66 -10.69 -3.81
N TYR A 32 8.00 -11.97 -3.97
CA TYR A 32 9.38 -12.40 -4.24
C TYR A 32 9.45 -13.70 -5.07
N ARG A 33 10.64 -13.96 -5.63
CA ARG A 33 10.93 -15.23 -6.33
C ARG A 33 11.34 -16.30 -5.32
N GLY A 34 10.92 -17.53 -5.55
CA GLY A 34 11.11 -18.68 -4.66
C GLY A 34 9.80 -19.17 -4.02
N PRO A 35 9.88 -20.22 -3.18
CA PRO A 35 8.74 -20.73 -2.42
C PRO A 35 8.24 -19.71 -1.39
N CYS A 36 6.95 -19.70 -1.10
CA CYS A 36 6.43 -18.90 0.00
C CYS A 36 6.98 -19.40 1.34
N ILE A 37 7.54 -18.50 2.14
CA ILE A 37 7.95 -18.81 3.51
C ILE A 37 6.85 -18.45 4.51
N ARG A 38 6.75 -19.21 5.60
CA ARG A 38 5.95 -18.80 6.74
C ARG A 38 6.69 -17.70 7.50
N ARG A 39 6.20 -16.47 7.41
CA ARG A 39 6.70 -15.33 8.20
C ARG A 39 6.59 -15.69 9.68
N ARG A 40 7.73 -15.68 10.38
CA ARG A 40 7.81 -15.84 11.83
C ARG A 40 8.57 -14.67 12.38
N PRO A 41 7.88 -13.59 12.75
CA PRO A 41 8.52 -12.48 13.41
C PRO A 41 9.27 -12.98 14.66
N THR A 42 10.54 -12.65 14.77
CA THR A 42 11.37 -12.94 15.94
C THR A 42 11.91 -11.63 16.49
N GLY A 43 12.54 -11.67 17.68
CA GLY A 43 12.95 -10.46 18.42
C GLY A 43 13.54 -9.33 17.54
N ASP A 44 14.48 -9.70 16.66
CA ASP A 44 15.14 -8.74 15.76
C ASP A 44 14.46 -8.63 14.37
N ASP A 45 13.82 -9.70 13.89
CA ASP A 45 13.09 -9.72 12.63
C ASP A 45 11.59 -9.48 12.85
N LYS A 46 11.18 -8.22 12.88
CA LYS A 46 9.76 -7.87 13.10
C LYS A 46 8.85 -8.23 11.92
N THR A 47 9.39 -8.45 10.72
CA THR A 47 8.59 -8.73 9.51
C THR A 47 8.54 -10.21 9.18
N GLY A 48 9.48 -11.01 9.70
CA GLY A 48 9.67 -12.41 9.35
C GLY A 48 10.22 -12.60 7.93
N CYS A 49 10.90 -11.59 7.39
CA CYS A 49 11.35 -11.52 5.99
C CYS A 49 12.87 -11.62 5.82
N SER A 50 13.65 -11.88 6.88
CA SER A 50 15.13 -11.82 6.81
C SER A 50 15.77 -12.78 5.80
N SER A 51 15.11 -13.88 5.46
CA SER A 51 15.60 -14.84 4.47
C SER A 51 15.17 -14.53 3.02
N ILE A 52 14.40 -13.46 2.81
CA ILE A 52 13.89 -13.08 1.49
C ILE A 52 14.81 -12.07 0.83
N THR A 53 15.16 -12.34 -0.43
CA THR A 53 15.90 -11.40 -1.28
C THR A 53 14.94 -10.71 -2.24
N CYS A 54 14.76 -9.40 -2.06
CA CYS A 54 13.89 -8.59 -2.91
C CYS A 54 14.57 -8.19 -4.22
N GLN A 55 13.78 -8.14 -5.29
CA GLN A 55 14.23 -7.55 -6.55
C GLN A 55 14.36 -6.03 -6.40
N PRO A 56 15.34 -5.41 -7.08
CA PRO A 56 15.44 -3.95 -7.12
C PRO A 56 14.21 -3.37 -7.82
N LEU A 57 13.82 -2.16 -7.40
CA LEU A 57 12.72 -1.43 -8.04
C LEU A 57 13.05 -1.14 -9.52
N PRO A 58 12.04 -1.13 -10.41
CA PRO A 58 12.25 -0.98 -11.85
C PRO A 58 12.74 0.41 -12.29
N SER A 59 12.75 1.41 -11.40
CA SER A 59 13.13 2.80 -11.68
C SER A 59 13.66 3.48 -10.43
N GLU A 60 14.73 4.27 -10.56
CA GLU A 60 15.30 5.06 -9.47
C GLU A 60 14.37 6.20 -9.01
N ASN A 61 13.48 6.64 -9.90
CA ASN A 61 12.48 7.67 -9.60
C ASN A 61 11.35 7.13 -8.70
N CYS A 62 11.34 5.83 -8.41
CA CYS A 62 10.29 5.20 -7.65
C CYS A 62 10.64 5.10 -6.17
N LYS A 63 9.81 5.71 -5.32
CA LYS A 63 9.85 5.50 -3.87
C LYS A 63 9.00 4.28 -3.56
N GLY A 64 9.64 3.13 -3.37
CA GLY A 64 8.96 1.87 -3.13
C GLY A 64 8.07 1.90 -1.88
N ILE A 65 6.97 1.17 -1.95
CA ILE A 65 6.07 0.91 -0.81
C ILE A 65 6.13 -0.58 -0.51
N VAL A 66 6.08 -0.98 0.76
CA VAL A 66 5.95 -2.40 1.14
C VAL A 66 4.49 -2.65 1.46
N PRO A 67 3.76 -3.43 0.63
CA PRO A 67 2.37 -3.73 0.91
C PRO A 67 2.16 -4.47 2.23
N PRO A 68 0.96 -4.40 2.83
CA PRO A 68 0.61 -5.21 3.99
C PRO A 68 0.87 -6.69 3.74
N ASN A 69 1.47 -7.38 4.71
CA ASN A 69 1.74 -8.81 4.68
C ASN A 69 2.68 -9.30 3.58
N SER A 70 3.44 -8.39 2.99
CA SER A 70 4.50 -8.68 2.02
C SER A 70 5.87 -8.34 2.59
N CYS A 71 6.91 -8.81 1.92
CA CYS A 71 8.29 -8.57 2.33
C CYS A 71 9.00 -7.55 1.44
N CYS A 72 8.65 -7.47 0.17
CA CYS A 72 9.38 -6.69 -0.80
C CYS A 72 8.69 -5.40 -1.22
N PRO A 73 9.46 -4.32 -1.44
CA PRO A 73 8.90 -3.08 -1.91
C PRO A 73 8.48 -3.20 -3.38
N ILE A 74 7.34 -2.60 -3.73
CA ILE A 74 6.88 -2.46 -5.10
C ILE A 74 6.96 -1.00 -5.54
N CYS A 75 7.06 -0.79 -6.85
CA CYS A 75 6.91 0.53 -7.44
C CYS A 75 5.44 0.77 -7.79
N GLY A 76 4.71 1.46 -6.91
CA GLY A 76 3.28 1.71 -7.10
C GLY A 76 2.63 2.26 -5.85
N VAL A 77 1.30 2.12 -5.79
CA VAL A 77 0.47 2.56 -4.68
C VAL A 77 -0.29 1.35 -4.14
N ALA A 78 -0.36 1.23 -2.81
CA ALA A 78 -1.24 0.28 -2.15
C ALA A 78 -2.38 1.04 -1.44
N ILE A 79 -3.61 0.61 -1.71
CA ILE A 79 -4.83 1.13 -1.08
C ILE A 79 -5.44 -0.02 -0.30
N LYS A 80 -5.67 0.17 1.00
CA LYS A 80 -6.54 -0.72 1.78
C LYS A 80 -7.98 -0.28 1.59
N LEU A 81 -8.85 -1.20 1.17
CA LEU A 81 -10.25 -1.01 0.88
C LEU A 81 -11.08 -1.75 1.94
N VAL A 82 -11.82 -0.96 2.72
CA VAL A 82 -12.74 -1.47 3.73
C VAL A 82 -14.06 -1.83 3.05
N TYR A 83 -14.62 -2.98 3.37
CA TYR A 83 -15.90 -3.43 2.83
C TYR A 83 -16.81 -4.01 3.91
N SER A 84 -18.11 -3.97 3.64
CA SER A 84 -19.12 -4.62 4.48
C SER A 84 -19.30 -6.07 4.03
N GLN A 85 -18.80 -7.02 4.83
CA GLN A 85 -19.05 -8.46 4.63
C GLN A 85 -20.56 -8.74 4.52
N ARG A 86 -21.36 -8.17 5.43
CA ARG A 86 -22.82 -8.31 5.41
C ARG A 86 -23.43 -7.87 4.06
N MET A 87 -22.96 -6.77 3.48
CA MET A 87 -23.46 -6.30 2.19
C MET A 87 -23.01 -7.21 1.04
N LEU A 88 -21.76 -7.70 1.08
CA LEU A 88 -21.28 -8.68 0.10
C LEU A 88 -22.03 -10.00 0.19
N ASP A 89 -22.30 -10.51 1.39
CA ASP A 89 -23.03 -11.77 1.61
C ASP A 89 -24.47 -11.66 1.10
N GLN A 90 -25.16 -10.55 1.40
CA GLN A 90 -26.51 -10.28 0.89
C GLN A 90 -26.54 -10.20 -0.64
N VAL A 91 -25.50 -9.60 -1.23
CA VAL A 91 -25.33 -9.49 -2.68
C VAL A 91 -25.07 -10.85 -3.31
N VAL A 92 -24.20 -11.66 -2.73
CA VAL A 92 -23.82 -12.98 -3.24
C VAL A 92 -24.99 -13.95 -3.13
N GLU A 93 -25.71 -13.94 -2.01
CA GLU A 93 -26.91 -14.74 -1.80
C GLU A 93 -28.02 -14.38 -2.80
N ALA A 94 -28.20 -13.08 -3.09
CA ALA A 94 -29.20 -12.61 -4.05
C ALA A 94 -28.90 -13.00 -5.52
N ILE A 95 -27.66 -13.36 -5.87
CA ILE A 95 -27.24 -13.53 -7.27
C ILE A 95 -27.32 -14.98 -7.78
N GLN A 96 -27.48 -16.01 -6.94
CA GLN A 96 -27.66 -17.43 -7.34
C GLN A 96 -26.69 -18.01 -8.40
N SER A 97 -25.62 -17.29 -8.80
CA SER A 97 -24.61 -17.77 -9.74
C SER A 97 -23.40 -18.27 -8.97
N MET A 98 -23.05 -19.53 -9.17
CA MET A 98 -21.87 -20.21 -8.63
C MET A 98 -20.60 -19.36 -8.81
N GLU A 99 -20.15 -18.67 -7.76
CA GLU A 99 -18.74 -18.57 -7.37
C GLU A 99 -18.62 -17.67 -6.12
N PRO A 100 -18.33 -18.22 -4.94
CA PRO A 100 -17.79 -17.45 -3.83
C PRO A 100 -16.31 -17.15 -4.15
N ALA A 101 -16.10 -16.17 -5.04
CA ALA A 101 -14.80 -15.56 -5.34
C ALA A 101 -14.96 -14.02 -5.38
N THR A 102 -15.56 -13.48 -4.32
CA THR A 102 -15.97 -12.08 -4.20
C THR A 102 -14.80 -11.10 -4.35
N ILE A 103 -13.58 -11.47 -3.94
CA ILE A 103 -12.39 -10.61 -4.06
C ILE A 103 -11.87 -10.54 -5.50
N SER A 104 -11.87 -11.65 -6.25
CA SER A 104 -11.44 -11.66 -7.65
C SER A 104 -12.35 -10.80 -8.54
N LYS A 105 -13.67 -10.83 -8.27
CA LYS A 105 -14.66 -9.95 -8.93
C LYS A 105 -14.48 -8.48 -8.54
N VAL A 106 -14.12 -8.17 -7.29
CA VAL A 106 -13.72 -6.82 -6.88
C VAL A 106 -12.47 -6.38 -7.65
N ALA A 107 -11.44 -7.22 -7.74
CA ALA A 107 -10.22 -6.95 -8.50
C ALA A 107 -10.52 -6.57 -9.96
N GLN A 108 -11.33 -7.40 -10.62
CA GLN A 108 -11.73 -7.21 -12.01
C GLN A 108 -12.48 -5.89 -12.20
N LYS A 109 -13.43 -5.58 -11.31
CA LYS A 109 -14.21 -4.34 -11.40
C LYS A 109 -13.38 -3.10 -11.05
N LEU A 110 -12.48 -3.17 -10.09
CA LEU A 110 -11.55 -2.08 -9.81
C LEU A 110 -10.64 -1.78 -11.00
N GLN A 111 -10.18 -2.82 -11.72
CA GLN A 111 -9.39 -2.65 -12.94
C GLN A 111 -10.14 -1.87 -14.03
N GLU A 112 -11.47 -2.03 -14.15
CA GLU A 112 -12.29 -1.27 -15.11
C GLU A 112 -12.29 0.25 -14.82
N HIS A 113 -12.00 0.66 -13.58
CA HIS A 113 -11.93 2.07 -13.19
C HIS A 113 -10.55 2.72 -13.40
N ILE A 114 -9.52 1.92 -13.66
CA ILE A 114 -8.18 2.41 -14.02
C ILE A 114 -8.14 2.62 -15.54
N LYS A 115 -8.12 3.90 -15.95
CA LYS A 115 -8.33 4.30 -17.36
C LYS A 115 -7.05 4.36 -18.19
N THR A 116 -5.89 4.26 -17.55
CA THR A 116 -4.58 4.37 -18.19
C THR A 116 -4.09 2.99 -18.60
N ALA A 117 -3.66 2.84 -19.86
CA ALA A 117 -3.11 1.58 -20.36
C ALA A 117 -1.74 1.25 -19.73
N GLU A 118 -1.15 2.23 -19.04
CA GLU A 118 0.15 2.18 -18.38
C GLU A 118 0.13 1.51 -17.01
N CYS A 119 -1.06 1.25 -16.45
CA CYS A 119 -1.21 0.80 -15.05
C CYS A 119 -1.99 -0.51 -14.97
N ASP A 120 -1.48 -1.43 -14.16
CA ASP A 120 -2.16 -2.68 -13.79
C ASP A 120 -2.61 -2.63 -12.33
N VAL A 121 -3.65 -3.41 -12.02
CA VAL A 121 -4.18 -3.62 -10.67
C VAL A 121 -4.03 -5.09 -10.27
N SER A 122 -3.53 -5.31 -9.06
CA SER A 122 -3.59 -6.59 -8.36
C SER A 122 -4.34 -6.39 -7.05
N THR A 123 -5.13 -7.38 -6.62
CA THR A 123 -5.78 -7.31 -5.31
C THR A 123 -5.67 -8.61 -4.55
N TYR A 124 -5.59 -8.52 -3.23
CA TYR A 124 -5.58 -9.67 -2.32
C TYR A 124 -6.23 -9.30 -0.99
N LEU A 125 -6.43 -10.27 -0.12
CA LEU A 125 -6.83 -10.03 1.27
C LEU A 125 -5.62 -10.02 2.18
N ASP A 126 -5.55 -9.04 3.08
CA ASP A 126 -4.61 -9.09 4.19
C ASP A 126 -5.15 -9.95 5.36
N GLU A 127 -4.39 -10.00 6.46
CA GLU A 127 -4.71 -10.78 7.67
C GLU A 127 -5.95 -10.24 8.40
N ASP A 128 -6.27 -8.96 8.23
CA ASP A 128 -7.46 -8.31 8.80
C ASP A 128 -8.69 -8.48 7.88
N PHE A 129 -8.60 -9.38 6.88
CA PHE A 129 -9.60 -9.57 5.84
C PHE A 129 -9.94 -8.27 5.09
N THR A 130 -9.02 -7.32 5.00
CA THR A 130 -9.16 -6.09 4.23
C THR A 130 -8.66 -6.32 2.81
N ILE A 131 -9.36 -5.77 1.82
CA ILE A 131 -8.92 -5.86 0.42
C ILE A 131 -7.75 -4.88 0.24
N VAL A 132 -6.59 -5.38 -0.16
CA VAL A 132 -5.46 -4.55 -0.58
C VAL A 132 -5.47 -4.48 -2.09
N ALA A 133 -5.57 -3.27 -2.65
CA ALA A 133 -5.41 -3.01 -4.07
C ALA A 133 -4.04 -2.40 -4.34
N LEU A 134 -3.26 -3.02 -5.22
CA LEU A 134 -1.96 -2.58 -5.68
C LEU A 134 -2.11 -2.02 -7.10
N ILE A 135 -1.80 -0.75 -7.28
CA ILE A 135 -1.82 -0.06 -8.58
C ILE A 135 -0.39 0.29 -8.94
N PHE A 136 0.11 -0.26 -10.05
CA PHE A 136 1.52 -0.15 -10.42
C PHE A 136 1.71 -0.09 -11.95
N PRO A 137 2.84 0.47 -12.44
CA PRO A 137 3.11 0.51 -13.87
C PRO A 137 3.29 -0.89 -14.47
N ASN A 138 2.70 -1.16 -15.63
CA ASN A 138 2.78 -2.46 -16.30
C ASN A 138 3.95 -2.62 -17.29
N ILE A 139 4.92 -1.69 -17.21
CA ILE A 139 6.09 -1.61 -18.09
C ILE A 139 7.36 -1.85 -17.28
N PRO A 140 8.35 -2.65 -17.77
CA PRO A 140 9.53 -3.04 -16.99
C PRO A 140 10.44 -1.91 -16.49
N ARG A 141 10.42 -0.73 -17.12
CA ARG A 141 11.20 0.45 -16.73
C ARG A 141 10.34 1.70 -16.92
N PRO A 142 9.46 2.02 -15.97
CA PRO A 142 8.55 3.14 -16.13
C PRO A 142 9.28 4.47 -15.97
N SER A 143 8.92 5.44 -16.82
CA SER A 143 9.33 6.84 -16.68
C SER A 143 8.63 7.50 -15.49
N SER A 144 9.16 8.63 -15.01
CA SER A 144 8.54 9.40 -13.92
C SER A 144 7.09 9.79 -14.23
N LEU A 145 6.78 10.10 -15.50
CA LEU A 145 5.42 10.41 -15.93
C LEU A 145 4.47 9.21 -15.82
N GLN A 146 4.95 8.01 -16.15
CA GLN A 146 4.15 6.78 -16.04
C GLN A 146 3.92 6.38 -14.58
N ILE A 147 4.94 6.56 -13.72
CA ILE A 147 4.79 6.36 -12.27
C ILE A 147 3.74 7.33 -11.72
N GLU A 148 3.83 8.61 -12.07
CA GLU A 148 2.87 9.62 -11.64
C GLU A 148 1.46 9.36 -12.16
N ALA A 149 1.31 8.90 -13.41
CA ALA A 149 0.01 8.54 -13.95
C ALA A 149 -0.68 7.44 -13.13
N CYS A 150 0.04 6.39 -12.74
CA CYS A 150 -0.51 5.33 -11.89
C CYS A 150 -0.82 5.83 -10.47
N TYR A 151 -0.01 6.75 -9.94
CA TYR A 151 -0.30 7.40 -8.66
C TYR A 151 -1.61 8.20 -8.72
N GLN A 152 -1.81 8.99 -9.77
CA GLN A 152 -3.04 9.79 -9.96
C GLN A 152 -4.28 8.90 -10.16
N GLU A 153 -4.18 7.81 -10.91
CA GLU A 153 -5.30 6.85 -11.03
C GLU A 153 -5.63 6.18 -9.68
N ALA A 154 -4.63 5.86 -8.87
CA ALA A 154 -4.84 5.35 -7.52
C ALA A 154 -5.55 6.38 -6.62
N MET A 155 -5.14 7.66 -6.65
CA MET A 155 -5.77 8.74 -5.88
C MET A 155 -7.22 8.98 -6.32
N LYS A 156 -7.47 8.95 -7.63
CA LYS A 156 -8.81 9.05 -8.19
C LYS A 156 -9.68 7.89 -7.72
N LEU A 157 -9.18 6.65 -7.76
CA LEU A 157 -9.90 5.48 -7.26
C LEU A 157 -10.24 5.62 -5.77
N GLN A 158 -9.25 6.00 -4.94
CA GLN A 158 -9.47 6.25 -3.52
C GLN A 158 -10.58 7.28 -3.31
N SER A 159 -10.49 8.41 -4.02
CA SER A 159 -11.47 9.50 -3.94
C SER A 159 -12.88 9.05 -4.33
N LEU A 160 -13.02 8.20 -5.36
CA LEU A 160 -14.31 7.63 -5.76
C LEU A 160 -14.90 6.73 -4.67
N VAL A 161 -14.07 5.93 -3.99
CA VAL A 161 -14.49 5.06 -2.88
C VAL A 161 -14.94 5.88 -1.68
N GLU A 162 -14.12 6.86 -1.25
CA GLU A 162 -14.44 7.75 -0.13
C GLU A 162 -15.74 8.53 -0.35
N GLN A 163 -15.96 8.98 -1.58
CA GLN A 163 -17.17 9.74 -1.94
C GLN A 163 -18.37 8.85 -2.23
N ARG A 164 -18.24 7.52 -2.13
CA ARG A 164 -19.27 6.54 -2.52
C ARG A 164 -19.86 6.87 -3.90
N SER A 165 -18.99 7.12 -4.88
CA SER A 165 -19.39 7.58 -6.21
C SER A 165 -20.50 6.70 -6.82
N PRO A 166 -21.53 7.29 -7.47
CA PRO A 166 -22.56 6.53 -8.20
C PRO A 166 -21.99 5.51 -9.19
N THR A 167 -20.82 5.80 -9.77
CA THR A 167 -20.14 4.90 -10.72
C THR A 167 -19.58 3.63 -10.08
N LEU A 168 -19.35 3.64 -8.76
CA LEU A 168 -18.90 2.47 -8.00
C LEU A 168 -20.08 1.75 -7.33
N VAL A 169 -20.99 2.49 -6.71
CA VAL A 169 -22.07 1.87 -5.91
C VAL A 169 -23.15 1.19 -6.75
N THR A 170 -23.19 1.45 -8.06
CA THR A 170 -24.05 0.75 -9.02
C THR A 170 -23.47 -0.59 -9.47
N GLU A 171 -22.16 -0.78 -9.32
CA GLU A 171 -21.48 -2.04 -9.60
C GLU A 171 -21.52 -2.93 -8.34
N ILE A 172 -22.25 -4.04 -8.43
CA ILE A 172 -22.58 -4.88 -7.29
C ILE A 172 -21.37 -5.32 -6.42
N PRO A 173 -20.21 -5.76 -6.96
CA PRO A 173 -19.08 -6.12 -6.11
C PRO A 173 -18.42 -4.90 -5.45
N LEU A 174 -18.56 -3.70 -6.02
CA LEU A 174 -17.96 -2.47 -5.50
C LEU A 174 -18.88 -1.71 -4.54
N SER A 175 -20.19 -1.96 -4.58
CA SER A 175 -21.17 -1.30 -3.71
C SER A 175 -20.95 -1.55 -2.23
N ALA A 176 -20.31 -2.67 -1.90
CA ALA A 176 -19.98 -3.05 -0.53
C ALA A 176 -18.74 -2.32 0.03
N LEU A 177 -18.00 -1.58 -0.79
CA LEU A 177 -16.90 -0.75 -0.30
C LEU A 177 -17.46 0.37 0.58
N THR A 178 -16.85 0.54 1.74
CA THR A 178 -17.28 1.51 2.76
C THR A 178 -16.25 2.57 3.06
N GLY A 179 -14.99 2.36 2.68
CA GLY A 179 -13.91 3.31 2.86
C GLY A 179 -12.59 2.78 2.31
N SER A 180 -11.58 3.62 2.37
CA SER A 180 -10.27 3.39 1.78
C SER A 180 -9.19 4.21 2.46
N TYR A 181 -7.96 3.71 2.46
CA TYR A 181 -6.81 4.44 2.98
C TYR A 181 -5.53 4.01 2.28
N LEU A 182 -4.63 4.97 2.10
CA LEU A 182 -3.33 4.72 1.48
C LEU A 182 -2.38 4.07 2.47
N VAL A 183 -1.67 3.05 2.00
CA VAL A 183 -0.51 2.52 2.70
C VAL A 183 0.63 3.49 2.49
N GLN A 184 1.24 3.94 3.59
CA GLN A 184 2.32 4.92 3.50
C GLN A 184 3.59 4.29 2.91
N PRO A 185 4.35 5.04 2.09
CA PRO A 185 5.65 4.60 1.62
C PRO A 185 6.60 4.39 2.79
N MET A 186 7.59 3.52 2.59
CA MET A 186 8.61 3.27 3.61
C MET A 186 9.35 4.58 3.89
N SER A 187 9.01 5.21 5.01
CA SER A 187 9.77 6.32 5.53
C SER A 187 11.07 5.72 6.03
N ASN A 188 12.18 5.95 5.32
CA ASN A 188 13.49 5.77 5.92
C ASN A 188 13.52 6.69 7.13
N SER A 189 13.24 6.14 8.30
CA SER A 189 13.48 6.77 9.58
C SER A 189 14.99 6.92 9.70
N LYS A 190 15.55 7.96 9.08
CA LYS A 190 16.67 8.66 9.71
C LYS A 190 16.10 9.12 11.04
N SER A 191 16.61 8.48 12.09
CA SER A 191 16.38 8.80 13.49
C SER A 191 16.04 10.27 13.70
N SER A 192 14.93 10.49 14.39
CA SER A 192 14.50 11.73 15.03
C SER A 192 15.68 12.65 15.39
N GLY A 193 15.99 13.60 14.51
CA GLY A 193 16.60 14.84 14.93
C GLY A 193 15.47 15.70 15.48
N SER A 194 15.04 15.42 16.71
CA SER A 194 14.13 16.31 17.44
C SER A 194 14.82 17.67 17.49
N VAL A 195 14.48 18.56 16.56
CA VAL A 195 14.98 19.92 16.58
C VAL A 195 14.51 20.50 17.91
N LYS A 196 15.47 20.78 18.80
CA LYS A 196 15.29 21.30 20.15
C LYS A 196 14.73 22.74 20.10
N PHE A 197 13.50 22.91 19.62
CA PHE A 197 12.81 24.20 19.61
C PHE A 197 12.33 24.61 21.02
N ILE A 198 12.29 23.68 21.97
CA ILE A 198 11.85 23.94 23.35
C ILE A 198 13.01 24.45 24.24
N ASP A 199 14.27 24.13 23.92
CA ASP A 199 15.43 24.58 24.73
C ASP A 199 15.74 26.07 24.54
N THR A 200 15.52 26.65 23.36
CA THR A 200 15.82 28.08 23.11
C THR A 200 14.89 29.03 23.85
N PHE A 201 13.61 28.67 24.00
CA PHE A 201 12.66 29.51 24.75
C PHE A 201 12.95 29.53 26.25
N LEU A 202 13.33 28.38 26.83
CA LEU A 202 13.66 28.31 28.26
C LEU A 202 14.95 29.09 28.59
N GLN A 203 15.95 29.00 27.71
CA GLN A 203 17.20 29.77 27.84
C GLN A 203 16.95 31.29 27.74
N ILE A 204 16.12 31.74 26.79
CA ILE A 204 15.77 33.17 26.65
C ILE A 204 15.01 33.67 27.89
N MET A 205 14.06 32.90 28.42
CA MET A 205 13.33 33.29 29.63
C MET A 205 14.24 33.41 30.85
N ILE A 206 15.20 32.49 31.01
CA ILE A 206 16.19 32.56 32.10
C ILE A 206 17.05 33.82 31.95
N VAL A 207 17.55 34.13 30.74
CA VAL A 207 18.34 35.36 30.50
C VAL A 207 17.54 36.63 30.80
N LEU A 208 16.26 36.68 30.40
CA LEU A 208 15.39 37.83 30.68
C LEU A 208 15.12 38.00 32.18
N VAL A 209 14.93 36.91 32.93
CA VAL A 209 14.77 36.95 34.38
C VAL A 209 16.05 37.42 35.06
N VAL A 210 17.21 36.89 34.67
CA VAL A 210 18.52 37.29 35.22
C VAL A 210 18.83 38.76 34.94
N MET A 211 18.57 39.24 33.72
CA MET A 211 18.72 40.66 33.37
C MET A 211 17.79 41.55 34.20
N ARG A 212 16.54 41.14 34.43
CA ARG A 212 15.63 41.89 35.31
C ARG A 212 16.13 41.94 36.75
N THR A 213 16.67 40.85 37.28
CA THR A 213 17.22 40.83 38.65
C THR A 213 18.50 41.65 38.78
N LEU A 214 19.36 41.68 37.76
CA LEU A 214 20.57 42.51 37.74
C LEU A 214 20.23 44.00 37.64
N MET A 215 19.22 44.37 36.85
CA MET A 215 18.75 45.75 36.73
C MET A 215 18.04 46.23 38.01
N ALA A 216 17.36 45.33 38.73
CA ALA A 216 16.70 45.65 40.01
C ALA A 216 17.66 45.70 41.21
N GLY A 217 18.80 45.00 41.14
CA GLY A 217 19.82 44.99 42.19
C GLY A 217 20.83 46.15 42.16
N ASN A 218 20.74 47.04 41.17
CA ASN A 218 21.67 48.16 40.98
C ASN A 218 21.06 49.53 41.29
N ILE A 219 19.92 49.55 42.00
CA ILE A 219 19.28 50.78 42.52
C ILE A 219 19.19 50.66 44.04
N THR A 220 20.33 50.82 44.71
CA THR A 220 20.45 51.28 46.11
C THR A 220 21.71 52.10 46.23
#